data_AF-A0A7C5IFF8-F1
#
_entry.id   AF-A0A7C5IFF8-F1
#
_cell.length_a   1.000
_cell.length_b   1.000
_cell.length_c   1.000
_cell.angle_alpha   90.00
_cell.angle_beta   90.00
_cell.angle_gamma   90.00
#
_symmetry.space_group_name_H-M   'P 1'
#
loop_
_entity.id
_entity.type
_entity.pdbx_description
1 polymer ?
#
loop_
_entity_poly.entity_id
_entity_poly.type
_entity_poly.pdbx_seq_one_letter_code
_entity_poly.pdbx_strand_id
1 'polypeptide(L)'
;FVAETCGPSSIIPTVIAACISYLISGNWSFYEAQLLKEPEEEEKALSELHYLAKHGFLKEAEKIKVEEIMKRNPIAIYEGMSIKEAFTIIDRYEFRVYPVINNEGSIIGIIKIEDLLTIPIEKWHLPISQATIETVLVTLKEDSICKIMEEMIKKHQDHAYVVSDKNSMKLIGVISGIDIIRKLLKRVAIQKDSTDSMN
;
A
#
# COMPACT_ATOMS: atom_id res chain seq x y z
N PHE A 1 -18.68 -14.40 24.98
CA PHE A 1 -17.98 -14.29 26.28
C PHE A 1 -18.95 -14.21 27.47
N VAL A 2 -19.69 -13.12 27.71
CA VAL A 2 -20.57 -13.03 28.91
C VAL A 2 -21.65 -14.12 28.98
N ALA A 3 -22.32 -14.41 27.87
CA ALA A 3 -23.32 -15.49 27.81
C ALA A 3 -22.75 -16.91 28.01
N GLU A 4 -21.47 -17.08 27.71
CA GLU A 4 -20.75 -18.34 27.83
C GLU A 4 -20.33 -18.60 29.28
N THR A 5 -19.96 -17.53 30.01
CA THR A 5 -19.57 -17.62 31.42
C THR A 5 -20.77 -17.56 32.38
N CYS A 6 -21.85 -16.87 32.01
CA CYS A 6 -23.00 -16.62 32.88
C CYS A 6 -24.25 -17.42 32.49
N GLY A 7 -24.18 -18.19 31.39
CA GLY A 7 -25.24 -19.05 30.92
C GLY A 7 -26.30 -18.36 30.03
N PRO A 8 -27.19 -19.14 29.39
CA PRO A 8 -28.01 -18.68 28.28
C PRO A 8 -29.03 -17.59 28.64
N SER A 9 -29.48 -17.54 29.89
CA SER A 9 -30.42 -16.52 30.38
C SER A 9 -29.88 -15.10 30.31
N SER A 10 -28.56 -14.93 30.25
CA SER A 10 -27.91 -13.62 30.14
C SER A 10 -27.81 -13.09 28.70
N ILE A 11 -28.15 -13.89 27.68
CA ILE A 11 -27.99 -13.50 26.27
C ILE A 11 -28.80 -12.24 25.95
N ILE A 12 -30.11 -12.26 26.21
CA ILE A 12 -31.02 -11.17 25.86
C ILE A 12 -30.61 -9.84 26.51
N PRO A 13 -30.42 -9.76 27.85
CA PRO A 13 -30.03 -8.49 28.48
C PRO A 13 -28.64 -8.02 28.04
N THR A 14 -27.69 -8.92 27.77
CA THR A 14 -26.34 -8.55 27.32
C THR A 14 -26.37 -7.97 25.90
N VAL A 15 -27.16 -8.56 24.99
CA VAL A 15 -27.30 -8.05 23.61
C VAL A 15 -27.94 -6.67 23.61
N ILE A 16 -29.00 -6.47 24.42
CA ILE A 16 -29.65 -5.15 24.54
C ILE A 16 -28.69 -4.12 25.10
N ALA A 17 -27.97 -4.45 26.18
CA ALA A 17 -26.98 -3.56 26.78
C ALA A 17 -25.85 -3.19 25.81
N ALA A 18 -25.34 -4.17 25.03
CA ALA A 18 -24.31 -3.94 24.03
C ALA A 18 -24.80 -3.03 22.89
N CYS A 19 -26.02 -3.25 22.38
CA CYS A 19 -26.62 -2.40 21.35
C CYS A 19 -26.81 -0.95 21.83
N ILE A 20 -27.32 -0.77 23.06
CA ILE A 20 -27.50 0.56 23.65
C ILE A 20 -26.14 1.23 23.89
N SER A 21 -25.16 0.49 24.42
CA SER A 21 -23.80 1.00 24.60
C SER A 21 -23.17 1.43 23.29
N TYR A 22 -23.33 0.64 22.21
CA TYR A 22 -22.84 0.98 20.88
C TYR A 22 -23.51 2.24 20.32
N LEU A 23 -24.84 2.33 20.41
CA LEU A 23 -25.59 3.49 19.93
C LEU A 23 -25.26 4.77 20.70
N ILE A 24 -25.04 4.67 22.02
CA ILE A 24 -24.65 5.82 22.86
C ILE A 24 -23.20 6.21 22.63
N SER A 25 -22.29 5.24 22.54
CA SER A 25 -20.86 5.50 22.31
C SER A 25 -20.62 6.04 20.88
N GLY A 26 -21.51 5.72 19.94
CA GLY A 26 -21.42 6.20 18.56
C GLY A 26 -20.06 5.89 17.95
N ASN A 27 -19.38 6.92 17.42
CA ASN A 27 -18.03 6.81 16.84
C ASN A 27 -16.89 7.06 17.86
N TRP A 28 -17.17 7.14 19.17
CA TRP A 28 -16.13 7.32 20.17
C TRP A 28 -15.51 5.96 20.51
N SER A 29 -14.41 5.65 19.83
CA SER A 29 -13.53 4.53 20.13
C SER A 29 -12.66 4.86 21.34
N PHE A 30 -12.55 3.95 22.31
CA PHE A 30 -11.61 4.07 23.45
C PHE A 30 -10.13 3.81 23.08
N TYR A 31 -9.82 3.56 21.80
CA TYR A 31 -8.44 3.43 21.33
C TYR A 31 -7.91 4.79 20.87
N GLU A 32 -7.06 5.41 21.67
CA GLU A 32 -6.37 6.68 21.35
C GLU A 32 -5.37 6.56 20.17
N ALA A 33 -5.04 5.34 19.72
CA ALA A 33 -4.06 5.10 18.66
C ALA A 33 -4.52 4.01 17.69
N GLN A 34 -5.55 4.29 16.88
CA GLN A 34 -5.61 3.66 15.56
C GLN A 34 -4.54 4.35 14.68
N LEU A 35 -3.56 3.58 14.20
CA LEU A 35 -2.76 4.01 13.05
C LEU A 35 -3.76 4.38 11.94
N LEU A 36 -3.63 5.58 11.37
CA LEU A 36 -4.57 6.17 10.40
C LEU A 36 -4.65 5.45 9.03
N LYS A 37 -4.37 4.15 8.96
CA LYS A 37 -4.55 3.32 7.76
C LYS A 37 -4.32 1.85 8.10
N GLU A 38 -5.40 1.09 8.24
CA GLU A 38 -5.33 -0.33 7.96
C GLU A 38 -5.45 -0.55 6.44
N PRO A 39 -4.70 -1.51 5.87
CA PRO A 39 -4.78 -1.85 4.45
C PRO A 39 -6.21 -2.13 3.97
N GLU A 40 -7.13 -2.50 4.87
CA GLU A 40 -8.54 -2.75 4.56
C GLU A 40 -9.28 -1.53 3.99
N GLU A 41 -9.04 -0.31 4.49
CA GLU A 41 -9.72 0.90 3.98
C GLU A 41 -9.14 1.38 2.66
N GLU A 42 -7.82 1.31 2.50
CA GLU A 42 -7.15 1.67 1.25
C GLU A 42 -7.49 0.69 0.13
N GLU A 43 -7.50 -0.62 0.42
CA GLU A 43 -7.89 -1.66 -0.52
C GLU A 43 -9.36 -1.50 -0.92
N LYS A 44 -10.27 -1.24 0.03
CA LYS A 44 -11.69 -0.93 -0.26
C LYS A 44 -11.81 0.29 -1.17
N ALA A 45 -11.11 1.38 -0.85
CA ALA A 45 -11.14 2.59 -1.66
C ALA A 45 -10.58 2.36 -3.08
N LEU A 46 -9.48 1.61 -3.20
CA LEU A 46 -8.89 1.25 -4.49
C LEU A 46 -9.82 0.34 -5.32
N SER A 47 -10.50 -0.59 -4.66
CA SER A 47 -11.49 -1.49 -5.26
C SER A 47 -12.71 -0.74 -5.78
N GLU A 48 -13.27 0.18 -4.99
CA GLU A 48 -14.37 1.02 -5.44
C GLU A 48 -13.96 1.93 -6.60
N LEU A 49 -12.76 2.51 -6.53
CA LEU A 49 -12.23 3.31 -7.61
C LEU A 49 -12.05 2.48 -8.90
N HIS A 50 -11.60 1.23 -8.77
CA HIS A 50 -11.47 0.30 -9.89
C HIS A 50 -12.84 -0.02 -10.50
N TYR A 51 -13.84 -0.28 -9.66
CA TYR A 51 -15.23 -0.51 -10.08
C TYR A 51 -15.78 0.70 -10.86
N LEU A 52 -15.64 1.92 -10.33
CA LEU A 52 -16.09 3.15 -10.98
C LEU A 52 -15.41 3.36 -12.34
N ALA A 53 -14.10 3.11 -12.42
CA ALA A 53 -13.36 3.20 -13.69
C ALA A 53 -13.92 2.22 -14.74
N LYS A 54 -14.11 0.96 -14.36
CA LYS A 54 -14.59 -0.11 -15.25
C LYS A 54 -16.02 0.11 -15.77
N HIS A 55 -16.87 0.78 -14.99
CA HIS A 55 -18.24 1.10 -15.37
C HIS A 55 -18.38 2.46 -16.07
N GLY A 56 -17.26 3.06 -16.47
CA GLY A 56 -17.24 4.27 -17.30
C GLY A 56 -17.53 5.57 -16.55
N PHE A 57 -17.53 5.55 -15.21
CA PHE A 57 -17.59 6.78 -14.41
C PHE A 57 -16.25 7.53 -14.43
N LEU A 58 -15.13 6.82 -14.67
CA LEU A 58 -13.78 7.39 -14.79
C LEU A 58 -13.11 6.97 -16.10
N LYS A 59 -13.72 7.28 -17.26
CA LYS A 59 -13.18 6.90 -18.59
C LYS A 59 -11.75 7.38 -18.84
N GLU A 60 -11.32 8.46 -18.18
CA GLU A 60 -9.93 8.93 -18.29
C GLU A 60 -8.93 7.96 -17.67
N ALA A 61 -9.33 7.20 -16.64
CA ALA A 61 -8.44 6.28 -15.93
C ALA A 61 -7.86 5.21 -16.85
N GLU A 62 -8.60 4.76 -17.87
CA GLU A 62 -8.12 3.77 -18.84
C GLU A 62 -6.94 4.28 -19.68
N LYS A 63 -6.83 5.59 -19.88
CA LYS A 63 -5.82 6.21 -20.74
C LYS A 63 -4.57 6.62 -19.99
N ILE A 64 -4.65 6.75 -18.67
CA ILE A 64 -3.52 7.19 -17.84
C ILE A 64 -2.53 6.04 -17.73
N LYS A 65 -1.28 6.34 -18.09
CA LYS A 65 -0.16 5.40 -17.96
C LYS A 65 0.52 5.54 -16.60
N VAL A 66 1.19 4.48 -16.18
CA VAL A 66 2.02 4.46 -14.95
C VAL A 66 3.01 5.62 -14.92
N GLU A 67 3.67 5.88 -16.05
CA GLU A 67 4.75 6.88 -16.15
C GLU A 67 4.32 8.31 -15.80
N GLU A 68 3.02 8.61 -15.91
CA GLU A 68 2.43 9.92 -15.63
C GLU A 68 2.24 10.18 -14.13
N ILE A 69 2.23 9.12 -13.31
CA ILE A 69 1.86 9.21 -11.90
C ILE A 69 2.88 8.54 -10.96
N MET A 70 3.77 7.69 -11.47
CA MET A 70 4.82 7.05 -10.67
C MET A 70 5.77 8.08 -10.05
N LYS A 71 6.25 7.76 -8.85
CA LYS A 71 7.42 8.42 -8.27
C LYS A 71 8.67 7.83 -8.89
N ARG A 72 9.50 8.68 -9.50
CA ARG A 72 10.74 8.27 -10.18
C ARG A 72 11.87 8.10 -9.17
N ASN A 73 12.81 7.22 -9.50
CA ASN A 73 14.05 6.99 -8.74
C ASN A 73 13.80 6.69 -7.25
N PRO A 74 13.07 5.60 -6.92
CA PRO A 74 12.86 5.22 -5.54
C PRO A 74 14.19 4.95 -4.83
N ILE A 75 14.26 5.28 -3.54
CA ILE A 75 15.40 4.93 -2.70
C ILE A 75 15.43 3.40 -2.56
N ALA A 76 16.50 2.78 -3.01
CA ALA A 76 16.67 1.34 -3.01
C ALA A 76 17.87 0.91 -2.16
N ILE A 77 17.81 -0.33 -1.67
CA ILE A 77 18.86 -0.99 -0.92
C ILE A 77 19.57 -1.97 -1.86
N TYR A 78 20.90 -1.97 -1.85
CA TYR A 78 21.69 -2.88 -2.68
C TYR A 78 21.85 -4.24 -1.98
N GLU A 79 21.59 -5.33 -2.69
CA GLU A 79 21.62 -6.68 -2.11
C GLU A 79 22.97 -7.07 -1.47
N GLY A 80 24.07 -6.50 -1.97
CA GLY A 80 25.41 -6.80 -1.50
C GLY A 80 25.87 -5.95 -0.31
N MET A 81 25.12 -4.93 0.10
CA MET A 81 25.47 -4.13 1.28
C MET A 81 25.10 -4.86 2.56
N SER A 82 25.78 -4.53 3.66
CA SER A 82 25.48 -5.11 4.96
C SER A 82 24.14 -4.60 5.51
N ILE A 83 23.51 -5.40 6.36
CA ILE A 83 22.30 -5.00 7.10
C ILE A 83 22.54 -3.72 7.91
N LYS A 84 23.74 -3.55 8.49
CA LYS A 84 24.12 -2.32 9.20
C LYS A 84 24.10 -1.08 8.29
N GLU A 85 24.60 -1.19 7.06
CA GLU A 85 24.56 -0.09 6.09
C GLU A 85 23.12 0.19 5.64
N ALA A 86 22.30 -0.86 5.46
CA ALA A 86 20.87 -0.70 5.19
C ALA A 86 20.15 0.09 6.29
N PHE A 87 20.45 -0.18 7.58
CA PHE A 87 19.91 0.63 8.69
C PHE A 87 20.29 2.11 8.60
N THR A 88 21.46 2.43 8.05
CA THR A 88 21.88 3.83 7.84
C THR A 88 21.05 4.52 6.75
N ILE A 89 20.62 3.77 5.73
CA ILE A 89 19.66 4.28 4.72
C ILE A 89 18.28 4.45 5.34
N ILE A 90 17.84 3.46 6.11
CA ILE A 90 16.53 3.44 6.77
C ILE A 90 16.36 4.64 7.69
N ASP A 91 17.36 4.91 8.53
CA ASP A 91 17.39 6.05 9.46
C ASP A 91 17.32 7.40 8.73
N ARG A 92 17.88 7.49 7.52
CA ARG A 92 17.89 8.72 6.74
C ARG A 92 16.55 9.04 6.07
N TYR A 93 15.85 8.03 5.57
CA TYR A 93 14.68 8.23 4.70
C TYR A 93 13.35 7.82 5.35
N GLU A 94 13.39 7.10 6.46
CA GLU A 94 12.23 6.79 7.32
C GLU A 94 11.05 6.09 6.61
N PHE A 95 11.28 5.46 5.45
CA PHE A 95 10.26 4.63 4.79
C PHE A 95 10.16 3.26 5.45
N ARG A 96 8.96 2.69 5.50
CA ARG A 96 8.73 1.35 6.08
C ARG A 96 9.26 0.19 5.21
N VAL A 97 9.21 0.36 3.90
CA VAL A 97 9.51 -0.68 2.91
C VAL A 97 10.48 -0.13 1.88
N TYR A 98 11.49 -0.92 1.52
CA TYR A 98 12.50 -0.55 0.54
C TYR A 98 12.60 -1.61 -0.56
N PRO A 99 12.68 -1.21 -1.85
CA PRO A 99 13.07 -2.11 -2.91
C PRO A 99 14.53 -2.54 -2.73
N VAL A 100 14.80 -3.80 -3.02
CA VAL A 100 16.15 -4.34 -3.10
C VAL A 100 16.55 -4.51 -4.55
N ILE A 101 17.74 -4.03 -4.89
CA ILE A 101 18.31 -4.10 -6.25
C ILE A 101 19.63 -4.87 -6.27
N ASN A 102 19.91 -5.49 -7.40
CA ASN A 102 21.20 -6.12 -7.69
C ASN A 102 22.23 -5.10 -8.24
N ASN A 103 23.41 -5.59 -8.62
CA ASN A 103 24.50 -4.79 -9.21
C ASN A 103 24.13 -4.05 -10.51
N GLU A 104 23.15 -4.57 -11.25
CA GLU A 104 22.70 -4.00 -12.53
C GLU A 104 21.58 -2.96 -12.33
N GLY A 105 21.13 -2.76 -11.09
CA GLY A 105 19.99 -1.91 -10.75
C GLY A 105 18.64 -2.58 -11.00
N SER A 106 18.62 -3.91 -11.17
CA SER A 106 17.41 -4.70 -11.33
C SER A 106 16.78 -4.98 -9.98
N ILE A 107 15.46 -4.79 -9.88
CA ILE A 107 14.74 -5.13 -8.65
C ILE A 107 14.64 -6.64 -8.48
N ILE A 108 14.99 -7.12 -7.29
CA ILE A 108 14.89 -8.54 -6.91
C ILE A 108 13.77 -8.79 -5.89
N GLY A 109 13.31 -7.74 -5.20
CA GLY A 109 12.20 -7.79 -4.26
C GLY A 109 12.16 -6.58 -3.36
N ILE A 110 11.58 -6.75 -2.18
CA ILE A 110 11.50 -5.72 -1.14
C ILE A 110 11.97 -6.26 0.22
N ILE A 111 12.33 -5.34 1.10
CA ILE A 111 12.53 -5.61 2.52
C ILE A 111 11.72 -4.61 3.35
N LYS A 112 11.22 -5.08 4.49
CA LYS A 112 10.55 -4.25 5.47
C LYS A 112 11.48 -4.00 6.66
N ILE A 113 11.36 -2.84 7.29
CA ILE A 113 12.18 -2.53 8.48
C ILE A 113 11.96 -3.58 9.56
N GLU A 114 10.71 -4.02 9.77
CA GLU A 114 10.35 -4.99 10.80
C GLU A 114 11.10 -6.30 10.63
N ASP A 115 11.23 -6.79 9.40
CA ASP A 115 11.94 -8.03 9.10
C ASP A 115 13.43 -7.90 9.44
N LEU A 116 14.06 -6.77 9.08
CA LEU A 116 15.46 -6.52 9.42
C LEU A 116 15.68 -6.38 10.94
N LEU A 117 14.73 -5.77 11.66
CA LEU A 117 14.81 -5.61 13.11
C LEU A 117 14.72 -6.94 13.87
N THR A 118 14.15 -7.98 13.25
CA THR A 118 14.15 -9.33 13.85
C THR A 118 15.53 -10.01 13.82
N ILE A 119 16.47 -9.49 13.03
CA ILE A 119 17.80 -10.09 12.85
C ILE A 119 18.72 -9.70 14.03
N PRO A 120 19.34 -10.68 14.71
CA PRO A 120 20.29 -10.41 15.80
C PRO A 120 21.45 -9.50 15.37
N ILE A 121 21.88 -8.61 16.26
CA ILE A 121 22.89 -7.58 16.01
C ILE A 121 24.22 -8.19 15.52
N GLU A 122 24.57 -9.38 16.02
CA GLU A 122 25.80 -10.08 15.64
C GLU A 122 25.83 -10.42 14.14
N LYS A 123 24.66 -10.52 13.50
CA LYS A 123 24.50 -10.82 12.08
C LYS A 123 24.42 -9.57 11.20
N TRP A 124 24.45 -8.36 11.75
CA TRP A 124 24.28 -7.14 10.94
C TRP A 124 25.43 -6.86 9.96
N HIS A 125 26.54 -7.58 10.09
CA HIS A 125 27.64 -7.57 9.13
C HIS A 125 27.36 -8.39 7.86
N LEU A 126 26.32 -9.23 7.87
CA LEU A 126 25.93 -10.06 6.72
C LEU A 126 25.26 -9.20 5.64
N PRO A 127 25.38 -9.60 4.35
CA PRO A 127 24.77 -8.88 3.25
C PRO A 127 23.24 -9.02 3.24
N ILE A 128 22.56 -8.03 2.65
CA ILE A 128 21.09 -8.00 2.51
C ILE A 128 20.56 -9.20 1.72
N SER A 129 21.34 -9.77 0.80
CA SER A 129 20.99 -11.01 0.08
C SER A 129 20.78 -12.23 0.99
N GLN A 130 21.21 -12.18 2.25
CA GLN A 130 20.95 -13.23 3.26
C GLN A 130 19.75 -12.92 4.17
N ALA A 131 19.15 -11.74 4.04
CA ALA A 131 17.90 -11.41 4.71
C ALA A 131 16.69 -11.94 3.91
N THR A 132 15.52 -11.95 4.54
CA THR A 132 14.28 -12.30 3.85
C THR A 132 13.92 -11.19 2.86
N ILE A 133 13.99 -11.50 1.57
CA ILE A 133 13.56 -10.60 0.49
C ILE A 133 12.21 -11.09 -0.01
N GLU A 134 11.18 -10.26 0.13
CA GLU A 134 9.84 -10.60 -0.32
C GLU A 134 9.64 -10.29 -1.81
N THR A 135 8.85 -11.13 -2.48
CA THR A 135 8.45 -10.92 -3.87
C THR A 135 7.46 -9.75 -3.97
N VAL A 136 7.57 -8.99 -5.05
CA VAL A 136 6.80 -7.75 -5.20
C VAL A 136 6.13 -7.64 -6.55
N LEU A 137 5.02 -6.91 -6.60
CA LEU A 137 4.34 -6.53 -7.81
C LEU A 137 5.23 -5.59 -8.62
N VAL A 138 5.51 -6.01 -9.85
CA VAL A 138 6.26 -5.24 -10.83
C VAL A 138 5.37 -4.91 -12.01
N THR A 139 5.47 -3.68 -12.50
CA THR A 139 4.72 -3.16 -13.66
C THR A 139 5.66 -2.42 -14.60
N LEU A 140 5.23 -2.23 -15.85
CA LEU A 140 5.98 -1.44 -16.82
C LEU A 140 5.45 -0.01 -16.89
N LYS A 141 6.29 0.94 -17.28
CA LYS A 141 5.92 2.37 -17.30
C LYS A 141 4.76 2.69 -18.27
N GLU A 142 4.53 1.84 -19.27
CA GLU A 142 3.50 1.99 -20.31
C GLU A 142 2.18 1.32 -19.95
N ASP A 143 2.15 0.52 -18.88
CA ASP A 143 0.94 -0.12 -18.39
C ASP A 143 -0.13 0.94 -18.01
N SER A 144 -1.40 0.56 -18.12
CA SER A 144 -2.49 1.43 -17.66
C SER A 144 -2.64 1.35 -16.15
N ILE A 145 -3.11 2.44 -15.54
CA ILE A 145 -3.38 2.43 -14.09
C ILE A 145 -4.50 1.45 -13.72
N CYS A 146 -5.49 1.23 -14.60
CA CYS A 146 -6.56 0.25 -14.35
C CYS A 146 -6.01 -1.17 -14.20
N LYS A 147 -5.02 -1.54 -15.01
CA LYS A 147 -4.32 -2.83 -14.91
C LYS A 147 -3.62 -2.95 -13.56
N ILE A 148 -2.90 -1.91 -13.13
CA ILE A 148 -2.18 -1.92 -11.85
C ILE A 148 -3.14 -2.02 -10.68
N MET A 149 -4.24 -1.28 -10.70
CA MET A 149 -5.28 -1.36 -9.66
C MET A 149 -5.82 -2.79 -9.54
N GLU A 150 -6.12 -3.44 -10.67
CA GLU A 150 -6.56 -4.83 -10.69
C GLU A 150 -5.50 -5.78 -10.11
N GLU A 151 -4.22 -5.61 -10.46
CA GLU A 151 -3.14 -6.43 -9.90
C GLU A 151 -2.90 -6.20 -8.42
N MET A 152 -2.96 -4.95 -7.95
CA MET A 152 -2.84 -4.56 -6.54
C MET A 152 -3.94 -5.22 -5.70
N ILE A 153 -5.20 -5.15 -6.16
CA ILE A 153 -6.35 -5.78 -5.50
C ILE A 153 -6.18 -7.30 -5.47
N LYS A 154 -5.88 -7.93 -6.61
CA LYS A 154 -5.76 -9.39 -6.70
C LYS A 154 -4.62 -9.96 -5.87
N LYS A 155 -3.50 -9.23 -5.76
CA LYS A 155 -2.30 -9.69 -5.04
C LYS A 155 -2.27 -9.19 -3.59
N HIS A 156 -3.26 -8.39 -3.17
CA HIS A 156 -3.28 -7.70 -1.87
C HIS A 156 -1.97 -6.94 -1.60
N GLN A 157 -1.49 -6.21 -2.62
CA GLN A 157 -0.28 -5.40 -2.53
C GLN A 157 -0.61 -3.93 -2.77
N ASP A 158 -0.11 -3.07 -1.90
CA ASP A 158 -0.37 -1.63 -1.89
C ASP A 158 0.61 -0.83 -2.76
N HIS A 159 1.75 -1.43 -3.13
CA HIS A 159 2.78 -0.84 -3.99
C HIS A 159 3.06 -1.73 -5.21
N ALA A 160 3.31 -1.07 -6.34
CA ALA A 160 3.92 -1.68 -7.51
C ALA A 160 5.23 -0.95 -7.83
N TYR A 161 6.26 -1.71 -8.14
CA TYR A 161 7.54 -1.17 -8.58
C TYR A 161 7.60 -1.15 -10.10
N VAL A 162 8.04 -0.03 -10.65
CA VAL A 162 8.03 0.22 -12.09
C VAL A 162 9.41 -0.08 -12.63
N VAL A 163 9.47 -0.98 -13.61
CA VAL A 163 10.72 -1.35 -14.29
C VAL A 163 10.74 -0.87 -15.74
N SER A 164 11.95 -0.73 -16.31
CA SER A 164 12.10 -0.28 -17.71
C SER A 164 11.56 -1.30 -18.71
N ASP A 165 11.79 -2.58 -18.45
CA ASP A 165 11.38 -3.71 -19.28
C ASP A 165 11.43 -5.00 -18.46
N LYS A 166 10.72 -6.04 -18.92
CA LYS A 166 10.61 -7.32 -18.21
C LYS A 166 11.89 -8.16 -18.22
N ASN A 167 12.86 -7.85 -19.09
CA ASN A 167 14.08 -8.64 -19.20
C ASN A 167 15.15 -8.10 -18.24
N SER A 168 15.41 -6.80 -18.27
CA SER A 168 16.40 -6.16 -17.41
C SER A 168 15.89 -5.97 -15.99
N MET A 169 14.57 -5.87 -15.78
CA MET A 169 13.96 -5.59 -14.48
C MET A 169 14.52 -4.32 -13.80
N LYS A 170 15.11 -3.40 -14.57
CA LYS A 170 15.75 -2.20 -14.04
C LYS A 170 14.74 -1.29 -13.38
N LEU A 171 14.94 -0.99 -12.10
CA LEU A 171 14.02 -0.18 -11.30
C LEU A 171 14.07 1.29 -11.72
N ILE A 172 12.92 1.85 -12.11
CA ILE A 172 12.81 3.25 -12.55
C ILE A 172 11.79 4.06 -11.75
N GLY A 173 10.88 3.39 -11.04
CA GLY A 173 9.82 4.08 -10.30
C GLY A 173 9.12 3.20 -9.28
N VAL A 174 8.23 3.82 -8.50
CA VAL A 174 7.30 3.16 -7.60
C VAL A 174 5.95 3.88 -7.66
N ILE A 175 4.87 3.14 -7.50
CA ILE A 175 3.51 3.65 -7.44
C ILE A 175 2.74 2.93 -6.33
N SER A 176 1.98 3.67 -5.53
CA SER A 176 1.09 3.10 -4.50
C SER A 176 -0.38 3.28 -4.84
N GLY A 177 -1.24 2.48 -4.21
CA GLY A 177 -2.70 2.62 -4.30
C GLY A 177 -3.15 4.04 -3.97
N ILE A 178 -2.62 4.63 -2.89
CA ILE A 178 -2.95 6.01 -2.53
C ILE A 178 -2.48 7.06 -3.55
N ASP A 179 -1.37 6.84 -4.26
CA ASP A 179 -0.95 7.75 -5.32
C ASP A 179 -1.95 7.72 -6.49
N ILE A 180 -2.48 6.54 -6.82
CA ILE A 180 -3.55 6.38 -7.82
C ILE A 180 -4.84 7.09 -7.36
N ILE A 181 -5.30 6.80 -6.13
CA ILE A 181 -6.51 7.39 -5.55
C ILE A 181 -6.41 8.92 -5.56
N ARG A 182 -5.32 9.48 -5.02
CA ARG A 182 -5.12 10.94 -4.97
C ARG A 182 -5.10 11.57 -6.35
N LYS A 183 -4.50 10.91 -7.35
CA LYS A 183 -4.45 11.46 -8.71
C LYS A 183 -5.82 11.45 -9.37
N LEU A 184 -6.57 10.35 -9.26
CA LEU A 184 -7.88 10.22 -9.87
C LEU A 184 -8.91 11.15 -9.22
N LEU A 185 -8.90 11.29 -7.88
CA LEU A 185 -9.76 12.24 -7.17
C LEU A 185 -9.56 13.69 -7.63
N LYS A 186 -8.30 14.11 -7.82
CA LYS A 186 -8.00 15.46 -8.32
C LYS A 186 -8.62 15.72 -9.70
N ARG A 187 -8.65 14.71 -10.58
CA ARG A 187 -9.26 14.86 -11.91
C ARG A 187 -10.78 14.92 -11.88
N VAL A 188 -11.42 14.17 -10.98
CA VAL A 188 -12.87 14.24 -10.77
C VAL A 188 -13.29 15.62 -10.26
N ALA A 189 -12.56 16.17 -9.29
CA ALA A 189 -12.85 17.49 -8.74
C ALA A 189 -12.76 18.60 -9.81
N ILE A 190 -11.73 18.55 -10.66
CA ILE A 190 -11.52 19.54 -11.73
C ILE A 190 -12.66 19.51 -12.78
N GLN A 191 -13.18 18.32 -13.13
CA GLN A 191 -14.31 18.23 -14.07
C GLN A 191 -15.59 18.89 -13.54
N LYS A 192 -15.82 18.84 -12.23
CA LYS A 192 -17.01 19.43 -11.60
C LYS A 192 -16.99 20.96 -11.71
N ASP A 193 -15.84 21.59 -11.45
CA ASP A 193 -15.68 23.05 -11.56
C ASP A 193 -15.79 23.57 -13.00
N SER A 194 -15.35 22.79 -14.00
CA SER A 194 -15.51 23.17 -15.42
C SER A 194 -16.95 23.04 -15.94
N THR A 195 -17.78 22.21 -15.29
CA THR A 195 -19.18 22.01 -15.69
C THR A 195 -20.09 23.03 -15.02
N ASP A 196 -19.77 23.44 -13.79
CA ASP A 196 -20.52 24.46 -13.04
C ASP A 196 -20.17 25.90 -13.46
N SER A 197 -19.05 26.14 -14.16
CA SER A 197 -18.69 27.47 -14.70
C SER A 197 -19.24 27.75 -16.12
N MET A 198 -19.96 26.79 -16.71
CA MET A 198 -20.64 26.92 -18.01
C MET A 198 -22.17 26.97 -17.91
N ASN A 199 -22.73 26.96 -16.70
CA ASN A 199 -24.16 27.20 -16.40
C ASN A 199 -24.34 28.51 -15.64
#